data_AF-A0A7K2FHS3-F1
#
_entry.id   AF-A0A7K2FHS3-F1
#
_cell.length_a   1.000
_cell.length_b   1.000
_cell.length_c   1.000
_cell.angle_alpha   90.00
_cell.angle_beta   90.00
_cell.angle_gamma   90.00
#
_symmetry.space_group_name_H-M   'P 1'
#
loop_
_entity.id
_entity.type
_entity.pdbx_description
1 polymer ?
#
loop_
_entity_poly.entity_id
_entity_poly.type
_entity_poly.pdbx_seq_one_letter_code
_entity_poly.pdbx_strand_id
1 'polypeptide(L)'
;MERVRRRADLSPETLARKTGTGLDHINGVLSGHHFPSRRFTVTYARACGADPQVLLMVWENEHDRRSTPSRPRTGQVLSDQNPEYP
;
A
#
# COMPACT_ATOMS: atom_id res chain seq x y z
N MET A 1 -9.56 -3.96 -7.28
CA MET A 1 -9.44 -2.56 -6.82
C MET A 1 -10.34 -1.59 -7.61
N GLU A 2 -11.51 -2.02 -8.10
CA GLU A 2 -12.32 -1.18 -9.02
C GLU A 2 -13.49 -0.44 -8.32
N ARG A 3 -13.93 -0.91 -7.15
CA ARG A 3 -15.16 -0.42 -6.50
C ARG A 3 -15.02 0.95 -5.82
N VAL A 4 -13.80 1.35 -5.45
CA VAL A 4 -13.54 2.67 -4.84
C VAL A 4 -13.59 3.79 -5.89
N ARG A 5 -13.19 3.50 -7.14
CA ARG A 5 -13.15 4.47 -8.24
C ARG A 5 -14.54 4.90 -8.71
N ARG A 6 -15.55 4.02 -8.65
CA ARG A 6 -16.90 4.31 -9.14
C ARG A 6 -17.78 5.13 -8.20
N ARG A 7 -17.40 5.25 -6.91
CA ARG A 7 -18.23 5.94 -5.91
C ARG A 7 -17.78 7.38 -5.64
N ALA A 8 -16.56 7.70 -6.04
CA ALA A 8 -16.03 9.04 -6.05
C ALA A 8 -15.91 9.45 -7.52
N ASP A 9 -16.81 10.30 -7.98
CA ASP A 9 -16.77 10.94 -9.31
C ASP A 9 -15.60 11.96 -9.39
N LEU A 10 -14.42 11.53 -8.94
CA LEU A 10 -13.23 12.35 -8.78
C LEU A 10 -12.25 11.93 -9.84
N SER A 11 -12.34 12.63 -10.97
CA SER A 11 -11.35 12.55 -12.03
C SER A 11 -9.95 12.80 -11.44
N PRO A 12 -8.92 12.04 -11.85
CA PRO A 12 -7.55 12.17 -11.32
C PRO A 12 -7.00 13.60 -11.45
N GLU A 13 -7.50 14.37 -12.43
CA GLU A 13 -7.18 15.79 -12.63
C GLU A 13 -7.70 16.68 -11.50
N THR A 14 -8.93 16.41 -11.02
CA THR A 14 -9.53 17.11 -9.87
C THR A 14 -8.78 16.78 -8.59
N LEU A 15 -8.31 15.53 -8.45
CA LEU A 15 -7.47 15.14 -7.34
C LEU A 15 -6.10 15.83 -7.40
N ALA A 16 -5.46 15.91 -8.55
CA ALA A 16 -4.20 16.64 -8.73
C ALA A 16 -4.33 18.12 -8.36
N ARG A 17 -5.39 18.78 -8.82
CA ARG A 17 -5.69 20.18 -8.46
C ARG A 17 -5.95 20.36 -6.97
N LYS A 18 -6.71 19.46 -6.32
CA LYS A 18 -7.00 19.53 -4.87
C LYS A 18 -5.81 19.17 -3.99
N THR A 19 -4.95 18.27 -4.43
CA THR A 19 -3.80 17.77 -3.64
C THR A 19 -2.51 18.54 -3.94
N GLY A 20 -2.48 19.36 -4.99
CA GLY A 20 -1.26 20.02 -5.47
C GLY A 20 -0.19 19.03 -5.95
N THR A 21 -0.59 17.79 -6.25
CA THR A 21 0.31 16.68 -6.56
C THR A 21 0.13 16.27 -8.03
N GLY A 22 1.23 15.97 -8.72
CA GLY A 22 1.20 15.60 -10.14
C GLY A 22 0.38 14.32 -10.42
N LEU A 23 -0.26 14.28 -11.58
CA LEU A 23 -1.13 13.17 -12.01
C LEU A 23 -0.38 11.84 -12.06
N ASP A 24 0.86 11.83 -12.54
CA ASP A 24 1.74 10.66 -12.58
C ASP A 24 2.03 10.09 -11.20
N HIS A 25 2.24 10.96 -10.21
CA HIS A 25 2.48 10.53 -8.85
C HIS A 25 1.24 9.85 -8.25
N ILE A 26 0.06 10.43 -8.49
CA ILE A 26 -1.22 9.83 -8.08
C ILE A 26 -1.41 8.48 -8.76
N ASN A 27 -1.14 8.40 -10.07
CA ASN A 27 -1.34 7.18 -10.84
C ASN A 27 -0.36 6.07 -10.42
N GLY A 28 0.89 6.42 -10.12
CA GLY A 28 1.89 5.50 -9.59
C GLY A 28 1.52 4.97 -8.20
N VAL A 29 0.96 5.81 -7.33
CA VAL A 29 0.42 5.37 -6.03
C VAL A 29 -0.78 4.43 -6.21
N LEU A 30 -1.74 4.80 -7.04
CA LEU A 30 -2.96 4.02 -7.27
C LEU A 30 -2.69 2.70 -8.01
N SER A 31 -1.62 2.64 -8.80
CA SER A 31 -1.16 1.43 -9.49
C SER A 31 -0.24 0.57 -8.62
N GLY A 32 0.11 1.03 -7.41
CA GLY A 32 0.98 0.31 -6.48
C GLY A 32 2.48 0.39 -6.81
N HIS A 33 2.88 1.19 -7.80
CA HIS A 33 4.27 1.49 -8.13
C HIS A 33 4.98 2.28 -7.02
N HIS A 34 4.24 3.16 -6.33
CA HIS A 34 4.77 3.95 -5.22
C HIS A 34 3.92 3.77 -3.96
N PHE A 35 4.59 3.69 -2.81
CA PHE A 35 3.89 3.76 -1.53
C PHE A 35 3.59 5.22 -1.19
N PRO A 36 2.33 5.58 -0.90
CA PRO A 36 1.97 6.97 -0.61
C PRO A 36 2.62 7.46 0.67
N SER A 37 2.91 8.76 0.75
CA SER A 37 3.30 9.39 2.01
C SER A 37 2.09 9.58 2.93
N ARG A 38 2.33 9.58 4.25
CA ARG A 38 1.27 9.82 5.25
C ARG A 38 0.49 11.12 4.98
N ARG A 39 1.20 12.19 4.61
CA ARG A 39 0.61 13.50 4.27
C ARG A 39 -0.25 13.42 3.00
N PHE A 40 0.19 12.68 1.98
CA PHE A 40 -0.62 12.44 0.77
C PHE A 40 -1.90 11.69 1.11
N THR A 41 -1.83 10.64 1.93
CA THR A 41 -3.00 9.86 2.36
C THR A 41 -4.08 10.72 3.02
N VAL A 42 -3.69 11.64 3.91
CA VAL A 42 -4.63 12.57 4.58
C VAL A 42 -5.28 13.52 3.57
N THR A 43 -4.49 14.12 2.69
CA THR A 43 -5.02 15.05 1.67
C THR A 43 -5.92 14.32 0.69
N TYR A 44 -5.56 13.10 0.30
CA TYR A 44 -6.37 12.24 -0.56
C TYR A 44 -7.70 11.86 0.10
N ALA A 45 -7.71 11.49 1.38
CA ALA A 45 -8.93 11.21 2.12
C ALA A 45 -9.90 12.41 2.10
N ARG A 46 -9.38 13.59 2.45
CA ARG A 46 -10.15 14.85 2.43
C ARG A 46 -10.67 15.20 1.04
N ALA A 47 -9.85 15.01 0.01
CA ALA A 47 -10.24 15.28 -1.37
C ALA A 47 -11.39 14.36 -1.82
N CYS A 48 -11.36 13.10 -1.37
CA CYS A 48 -12.35 12.06 -1.61
C CYS A 48 -13.60 12.14 -0.73
N GLY A 49 -13.64 13.03 0.26
CA GLY A 49 -14.71 13.05 1.27
C GLY A 49 -14.70 11.81 2.17
N ALA A 50 -13.58 11.08 2.22
CA ALA A 50 -13.37 9.96 3.11
C ALA A 50 -12.80 10.44 4.45
N ASP A 51 -13.06 9.65 5.50
CA ASP A 51 -12.50 9.93 6.81
C ASP A 51 -10.96 9.73 6.82
N PRO A 52 -10.17 10.76 7.19
CA PRO A 52 -8.72 10.67 7.19
C PRO A 52 -8.16 9.67 8.21
N GLN A 53 -8.83 9.44 9.34
CA GLN A 53 -8.38 8.49 10.36
C GLN A 53 -8.51 7.06 9.85
N VAL A 54 -9.64 6.74 9.20
CA VAL A 54 -9.84 5.44 8.56
C VAL A 54 -8.75 5.17 7.52
N LEU A 55 -8.45 6.15 6.66
CA LEU A 55 -7.43 5.99 5.64
C LEU A 55 -6.00 5.92 6.22
N LEU A 56 -5.73 6.63 7.32
CA LEU A 56 -4.46 6.54 8.05
C LEU A 56 -4.26 5.18 8.70
N MET A 57 -5.28 4.59 9.32
CA MET A 57 -5.19 3.25 9.91
C MET A 57 -4.84 2.20 8.85
N VAL A 58 -5.46 2.28 7.67
CA VAL A 58 -5.13 1.39 6.54
C VAL A 58 -3.70 1.62 6.06
N TRP A 59 -3.26 2.88 5.98
CA TRP A 59 -1.89 3.21 5.60
C TRP A 59 -0.86 2.66 6.59
N GLU A 60 -1.10 2.79 7.90
CA GLU A 60 -0.22 2.30 8.95
C GLU A 60 -0.12 0.77 8.91
N ASN A 61 -1.24 0.08 8.73
CA ASN A 61 -1.25 -1.38 8.59
C ASN A 61 -0.47 -1.86 7.36
N GLU A 62 -0.69 -1.25 6.20
CA GLU A 62 0.03 -1.60 4.98
C GLU A 62 1.52 -1.21 5.02
N HIS A 63 1.86 -0.13 5.73
CA HIS A 63 3.25 0.24 5.97
C HIS A 63 3.95 -0.79 6.85
N ASP A 64 3.32 -1.19 7.96
CA ASP A 64 3.87 -2.21 8.87
C ASP A 64 4.03 -3.56 8.16
N ARG A 65 3.06 -3.97 7.33
CA ARG A 65 3.16 -5.19 6.51
C ARG A 65 4.31 -5.18 5.49
N ARG A 66 4.71 -4.01 5.00
CA ARG A 66 5.85 -3.85 4.07
C ARG A 66 7.17 -3.72 4.80
N SER A 67 7.16 -3.07 5.96
CA SER A 67 8.34 -2.85 6.81
C SER A 67 8.70 -4.08 7.61
N THR A 68 7.75 -4.98 7.87
CA THR A 68 8.03 -6.30 8.39
C THR A 68 8.62 -7.15 7.26
N PRO A 69 9.92 -7.49 7.29
CA PRO A 69 10.42 -8.51 6.39
C PRO A 69 9.60 -9.75 6.72
N SER A 70 8.82 -10.22 5.75
CA SER A 70 8.22 -11.54 5.82
C SER A 70 9.37 -12.49 6.09
N ARG A 71 9.52 -12.92 7.35
CA ARG A 71 10.54 -13.89 7.72
C ARG A 71 10.35 -15.04 6.74
N PRO A 72 11.35 -15.37 5.91
CA PRO A 72 11.20 -16.49 5.01
C PRO A 72 10.81 -17.67 5.90
N ARG A 73 9.70 -18.30 5.57
CA ARG A 73 9.32 -19.58 6.13
C ARG A 73 10.32 -20.59 5.56
N THR A 74 11.57 -20.51 6.01
CA THR A 74 12.57 -21.55 5.82
C THR A 74 12.21 -22.67 6.77
N GLY A 75 11.16 -23.40 6.40
CA GLY A 75 10.79 -24.69 6.94
C GLY A 75 10.95 -25.71 5.82
N GLN A 76 12.19 -26.06 5.51
CA GLN A 76 12.71 -27.24 4.78
C GLN A 76 14.15 -26.85 4.45
N VAL A 77 15.21 -27.41 5.05
CA VAL A 77 15.56 -28.83 5.12
C VAL A 77 16.55 -29.00 6.27
N LEU A 78 16.16 -29.73 7.31
CA LEU A 78 17.06 -30.32 8.30
C LEU A 78 16.73 -31.81 8.31
N SER A 79 17.37 -32.57 7.43
CA SER A 79 17.48 -34.04 7.49
C SER A 79 18.56 -34.49 6.50
N ASP A 80 19.78 -33.96 6.64
CA ASP A 80 20.99 -34.66 6.19
C ASP A 80 21.50 -35.52 7.37
N GLN A 81 20.66 -36.47 7.81
CA GLN A 81 21.11 -37.53 8.70
C GLN A 81 21.55 -38.69 7.81
N ASN A 82 22.82 -38.66 7.44
CA ASN A 82 23.53 -39.78 6.84
C ASN A 82 23.95 -40.75 7.97
N PRO A 83 23.40 -41.97 8.07
CA PRO A 83 24.02 -43.01 8.89
C PRO A 83 25.15 -43.67 8.07
N GLU A 84 26.40 -43.28 8.34
CA GLU A 84 27.56 -44.07 7.93
C GLU A 84 27.66 -45.33 8.80
N TYR A 85 27.43 -46.51 8.21
CA TYR A 85 28.04 -47.81 8.52
C TYR A 85 27.78 -48.75 7.33
N PRO A 86 28.74 -49.57 6.89
CA PRO A 86 29.28 -50.68 7.69
C PRO A 86 30.80 -50.67 7.93
#